data_AF-A0A1Y3T644-F1
#
_entry.id   AF-A0A1Y3T644-F1
#
_cell.length_a   1.000
_cell.length_b   1.000
_cell.length_c   1.000
_cell.angle_alpha   90.00
_cell.angle_beta   90.00
_cell.angle_gamma   90.00
#
_symmetry.space_group_name_H-M   'P 1'
#
loop_
_entity.id
_entity.type
_entity.pdbx_description
1 polymer ?
#
loop_
_entity_poly.entity_id
_entity_poly.type
_entity_poly.pdbx_seq_one_letter_code
_entity_poly.pdbx_strand_id
1 'polypeptide(L)' 'MSNSNSSNKAAVPEAKSALNRFKYEVANELGVPLTDGYNGNLTSKQNGSVGGYMVKKMIEAQERQMSSGSSQQY' A
#
# COMPACT_ATOMS: atom_id res chain seq x y z
N MET A 1 -30.64 -5.34 -0.44
CA MET A 1 -29.41 -4.71 -0.96
C MET A 1 -28.24 -5.58 -0.56
N SER A 2 -27.52 -6.15 -1.53
CA SER A 2 -26.39 -7.07 -1.25
C SER A 2 -25.22 -6.30 -0.66
N ASN A 3 -24.87 -6.60 0.59
CA ASN A 3 -23.65 -6.13 1.22
C ASN A 3 -22.47 -6.93 0.67
N SER A 4 -21.99 -6.55 -0.51
CA SER A 4 -20.77 -7.10 -1.11
C SER A 4 -19.58 -6.68 -0.25
N ASN A 5 -19.36 -7.45 0.83
CA ASN A 5 -18.18 -7.36 1.67
C ASN A 5 -16.99 -7.85 0.83
N SER A 6 -16.47 -6.99 -0.03
CA SER A 6 -15.22 -7.24 -0.75
C SER A 6 -14.13 -7.39 0.31
N SER A 7 -13.82 -8.64 0.68
CA SER A 7 -12.73 -8.93 1.58
C SER A 7 -11.44 -8.70 0.79
N ASN A 8 -10.88 -7.48 0.89
CA ASN A 8 -9.48 -7.23 0.54
C ASN A 8 -8.60 -8.04 1.52
N LYS A 9 -8.47 -9.34 1.25
CA LYS A 9 -7.57 -10.23 1.98
C LYS A 9 -6.20 -10.06 1.36
N ALA A 10 -5.21 -9.69 2.17
CA ALA A 10 -3.82 -9.70 1.72
C ALA A 10 -3.45 -11.11 1.24
N ALA A 11 -2.76 -11.20 0.11
CA ALA A 11 -2.28 -12.47 -0.43
C ALA A 11 -1.35 -13.21 0.54
N VAL A 12 -0.61 -12.45 1.34
CA VAL A 12 0.21 -12.93 2.47
C VAL A 12 -0.40 -12.37 3.76
N PRO A 13 -1.22 -13.16 4.48
CA PRO A 13 -1.91 -12.70 5.70
C PRO A 13 -0.96 -12.16 6.77
N GLU A 14 0.22 -12.74 6.90
CA GLU A 14 1.26 -12.39 7.85
C GLU A 14 1.79 -10.96 7.61
N ALA A 15 1.76 -10.49 6.36
CA ALA A 15 2.19 -9.16 5.97
C ALA A 15 1.14 -8.06 6.24
N LYS A 16 -0.08 -8.41 6.70
CA LYS A 16 -1.17 -7.45 6.87
C LYS A 16 -0.81 -6.30 7.80
N SER A 17 -0.12 -6.58 8.91
CA SER A 17 0.30 -5.56 9.86
C SER A 17 1.33 -4.61 9.25
N ALA A 18 2.31 -5.14 8.52
CA ALA A 18 3.32 -4.37 7.80
C ALA A 18 2.68 -3.51 6.69
N LEU A 19 1.78 -4.08 5.88
CA LEU A 19 1.05 -3.35 4.84
C LEU A 19 0.19 -2.21 5.43
N ASN A 20 -0.43 -2.42 6.59
CA ASN A 20 -1.18 -1.36 7.27
C ASN A 20 -0.27 -0.23 7.74
N ARG A 21 0.90 -0.52 8.32
CA ARG A 21 1.88 0.51 8.71
C ARG A 21 2.35 1.29 7.49
N PHE A 22 2.73 0.58 6.43
CA PHE A 22 3.17 1.17 5.18
C PHE A 22 2.10 2.07 4.54
N LYS A 23 0.82 1.67 4.58
CA LYS A 23 -0.31 2.50 4.13
C LYS A 23 -0.36 3.84 4.86
N TYR A 24 -0.19 3.85 6.19
CA TYR A 24 -0.20 5.09 6.98
C TYR A 24 1.04 5.94 6.74
N GLU A 25 2.22 5.33 6.58
CA GLU A 25 3.44 6.05 6.20
C GLU A 25 3.26 6.78 4.85
N VAL A 26 2.76 6.09 3.84
CA VAL A 26 2.47 6.68 2.53
C VAL A 26 1.41 7.77 2.62
N ALA A 27 0.35 7.57 3.41
CA ALA A 27 -0.66 8.59 3.60
C ALA A 27 -0.08 9.87 4.22
N ASN A 28 0.80 9.73 5.22
CA ASN A 28 1.49 10.84 5.86
C ASN A 28 2.41 11.57 4.88
N GLU A 29 3.18 10.85 4.06
CA GLU A 29 4.03 11.45 3.03
C GLU A 29 3.22 12.26 1.99
N LEU A 30 2.02 11.80 1.66
CA LEU A 30 1.13 12.46 0.71
C LEU A 30 0.25 13.57 1.34
N GLY A 31 0.34 13.77 2.66
CA GLY A 31 -0.54 14.70 3.38
C GLY A 31 -2.02 14.32 3.35
N VAL A 32 -2.33 13.03 3.16
CA VAL A 32 -3.70 12.51 3.17
C VAL A 32 -4.06 12.16 4.62
N PRO A 33 -5.12 12.75 5.21
CA PRO A 33 -5.49 12.52 6.61
C PRO A 33 -6.24 11.18 6.75
N LEU A 34 -5.55 10.08 6.44
CA LEU A 34 -6.07 8.73 6.57
C LEU A 34 -6.11 8.32 8.05
N THR A 35 -7.23 7.75 8.50
CA THR A 35 -7.42 7.31 9.89
C THR A 35 -7.59 5.80 9.99
N ASP A 36 -7.36 5.26 11.19
CA ASP A 36 -7.71 3.87 11.52
C ASP A 36 -9.21 3.78 11.82
N GLY A 37 -10.02 3.77 10.76
CA GLY A 37 -11.46 3.82 10.86
C GLY A 37 -12.13 4.17 9.54
N TYR A 38 -13.24 4.89 9.63
CA TYR A 38 -14.01 5.31 8.46
C TYR A 38 -13.30 6.46 7.73
N ASN A 39 -12.95 6.22 6.47
CA ASN A 39 -12.32 7.20 5.58
C ASN A 39 -13.23 7.60 4.40
N GLY A 40 -14.55 7.40 4.53
CA GLY A 40 -15.49 7.71 3.45
C GLY A 40 -15.77 9.21 3.27
N ASN A 41 -15.29 10.05 4.19
CA ASN A 41 -15.25 11.50 4.04
C ASN A 41 -14.09 11.96 3.14
N LEU A 42 -13.09 11.12 2.88
CA LEU A 42 -12.02 11.44 1.95
C LEU A 42 -12.52 11.24 0.52
N THR A 43 -12.03 12.09 -0.39
CA THR A 43 -12.33 11.93 -1.81
C THR A 43 -11.78 10.61 -2.34
N SER A 44 -12.43 10.02 -3.34
CA SER A 44 -11.93 8.81 -4.01
C SER A 44 -10.50 9.00 -4.54
N LYS A 45 -10.15 10.23 -4.94
CA LYS A 45 -8.79 10.59 -5.38
C LYS A 45 -7.77 10.47 -4.25
N GLN A 46 -8.09 10.92 -3.04
CA GLN A 46 -7.20 10.82 -1.88
C GLN A 46 -6.99 9.37 -1.43
N ASN A 47 -8.08 8.60 -1.30
CA ASN A 47 -7.98 7.17 -0.97
C ASN A 47 -7.19 6.41 -2.06
N GLY A 48 -7.50 6.67 -3.33
CA GLY A 48 -6.84 6.06 -4.46
C GLY A 48 -5.35 6.42 -4.57
N SER A 49 -4.98 7.66 -4.28
CA SER A 49 -3.58 8.09 -4.35
C SER A 49 -2.69 7.37 -3.35
N VAL A 50 -3.19 7.10 -2.12
CA VAL A 50 -2.43 6.32 -1.12
C VAL A 50 -2.14 4.93 -1.65
N GLY A 51 -3.16 4.20 -2.12
CA GLY A 51 -2.98 2.85 -2.68
C GLY A 51 -2.06 2.82 -3.90
N GLY A 52 -2.20 3.79 -4.81
CA GLY A 52 -1.33 3.89 -6.00
C GLY A 52 0.14 4.14 -5.65
N TYR A 53 0.40 5.03 -4.68
CA TYR A 53 1.77 5.32 -4.23
C TYR A 53 2.40 4.18 -3.44
N MET A 54 1.60 3.42 -2.67
CA MET A 54 2.05 2.18 -2.05
C MET A 54 2.58 1.21 -3.12
N VAL A 55 1.80 0.98 -4.18
CA VAL A 55 2.20 0.09 -5.29
C VAL A 55 3.47 0.60 -5.96
N LYS A 56 3.54 1.90 -6.26
CA LYS A 56 4.71 2.53 -6.86
C LYS A 56 5.98 2.26 -6.05
N LYS A 57 5.97 2.53 -4.75
CA LYS A 57 7.12 2.30 -3.85
C LYS A 57 7.48 0.82 -3.72
N MET A 58 6.50 -0.09 -3.69
CA MET A 58 6.77 -1.53 -3.67
C MET A 58 7.48 -1.99 -4.95
N ILE A 59 7.06 -1.47 -6.10
CA ILE A 59 7.72 -1.75 -7.39
C ILE A 59 9.13 -1.16 -7.40
N GLU A 60 9.31 0.10 -6.97
CA GLU A 60 10.64 0.72 -6.88
C GLU A 60 11.60 -0.10 -5.98
N ALA A 61 11.11 -0.61 -4.85
CA ALA A 61 11.90 -1.47 -3.96
C ALA A 61 12.27 -2.80 -4.63
N GLN A 62 11.34 -3.42 -5.35
CA GLN A 62 11.58 -4.63 -6.12
C GLN A 62 12.59 -4.39 -7.26
N GLU A 63 12.44 -3.30 -8.01
CA GLU A 63 13.38 -2.90 -9.07
C GLU A 63 14.79 -2.70 -8.51
N ARG A 64 14.93 -2.05 -7.35
CA ARG A 64 16.22 -1.91 -6.65
C ARG A 64 16.80 -3.27 -6.25
N GLN A 65 15.98 -4.16 -5.70
CA GLN A 65 16.42 -5.50 -5.34
C GLN A 65 16.93 -6.27 -6.57
N MET A 66 16.19 -6.22 -7.68
CA MET A 66 16.57 -6.85 -8.94
C MET A 66 17.83 -6.23 -9.55
N SER A 67 17.97 -4.90 -9.48
CA SER A 67 19.18 -4.19 -9.93
C SER A 67 20.40 -4.49 -9.07
N SER A 68 20.23 -4.80 -7.78
CA SER A 68 21.33 -5.19 -6.89
C SER A 68 21.69 -6.68 -7.00
N GLY A 69 20.77 -7.49 -7.53
CA GLY A 69 20.94 -8.93 -7.73
C GLY A 69 21.77 -9.32 -8.96
N SER A 70 22.23 -8.36 -9.76
CA SER A 70 23.08 -8.59 -10.94
C SER A 70 24.60 -8.54 -10.63
N SER A 71 24.99 -8.55 -9.36
CA SER A 71 26.40 -8.43 -8.95
C SER A 71 26.87 -9.53 -7.99
N GLN A 72 26.32 -10.75 -8.06
CA GLN A 72 26.92 -11.88 -7.35
C GLN A 72 26.61 -13.25 -7.98
N GLN A 73 27.30 -13.59 -9.08
CA GLN A 73 27.90 -14.91 -9.30
C GLN A 73 28.70 -14.95 -10.61
N TYR A 74 30.01 -14.74 -10.50
CA TYR A 74 31.04 -15.52 -11.19
C TYR A 74 32.03 -16.00 -10.13
#